data_AF-A0A428UJE9-F1
#
_entry.id   AF-A0A428UJE9-F1
#
_cell.length_a   1.000
_cell.length_b   1.000
_cell.length_c   1.000
_cell.angle_alpha   90.00
_cell.angle_beta   90.00
_cell.angle_gamma   90.00
#
_symmetry.space_group_name_H-M   'P 1'
#
loop_
_entity.id
_entity.type
_entity.pdbx_description
1 polymer ?
#
loop_
_entity_poly.entity_id
_entity_poly.type
_entity_poly.pdbx_seq_one_letter_code
_entity_poly.pdbx_strand_id
1 'polypeptide(L)'
;MDSVIEAIKTKPVGPIPTVIPEPTHYQTAGHNGIRALWVLFFMMVVASAVFALLSWNVAVQRRIFYFLTTLTTIISALAYFAMASGHASTFNCVSVRDHHKHVPDTFHDVCRQVYWARFVDWAITTPILVLELCLLAGVDGAHTVMAMVANVIMMLTGLFAAIGHAHTAQKWGWYAISCIAYLFTIWHVSIHGARASRARGTKVSRLFGSLATFALILWTIYVVVWGAAGGAWRVKVGTEIIIYAVLDVLAKAILGLWLITAARQNRETTPEVGGYWAHGAGTEGAIRIGDDEEGA
;
A
#
# COMPACT_ATOMS: atom_id res chain seq x y z
N MET A 1 -16.37 -69.42 14.49
CA MET A 1 -16.62 -68.14 15.20
C MET A 1 -15.43 -67.77 16.10
N ASP A 2 -14.65 -68.75 16.52
CA ASP A 2 -13.48 -68.57 17.40
C ASP A 2 -12.26 -67.91 16.73
N SER A 3 -12.08 -68.10 15.41
CA SER A 3 -10.97 -67.49 14.66
C SER A 3 -11.06 -65.96 14.49
N VAL A 4 -12.28 -65.40 14.58
CA VAL A 4 -12.51 -63.94 14.49
C VAL A 4 -12.28 -63.28 15.86
N ILE A 5 -12.56 -63.99 16.95
CA ILE A 5 -12.36 -63.50 18.33
C ILE A 5 -10.86 -63.46 18.67
N GLU A 6 -10.06 -64.37 18.13
CA GLU A 6 -8.61 -64.42 18.35
C GLU A 6 -7.87 -63.29 17.60
N ALA A 7 -8.34 -62.92 16.41
CA ALA A 7 -7.76 -61.83 15.61
C ALA A 7 -7.97 -60.41 16.22
N ILE A 8 -8.93 -60.26 17.14
CA ILE A 8 -9.19 -58.99 17.84
C ILE A 8 -8.30 -58.86 19.09
N LYS A 9 -7.77 -59.97 19.64
CA LYS A 9 -7.02 -59.98 20.91
C LYS A 9 -5.55 -59.57 20.82
N THR A 10 -4.99 -59.33 19.64
CA THR A 10 -3.53 -59.12 19.48
C THR A 10 -3.15 -57.91 18.64
N LYS A 11 -3.94 -56.83 18.65
CA LYS A 11 -3.35 -55.53 18.32
C LYS A 11 -2.79 -54.93 19.61
N PRO A 12 -1.48 -55.00 19.87
CA PRO A 12 -0.89 -54.26 20.96
C PRO A 12 -1.27 -52.80 20.75
N VAL A 13 -1.91 -52.19 21.74
CA VAL A 13 -2.10 -50.75 21.76
C VAL A 13 -0.70 -50.17 21.71
N GLY A 14 -0.35 -49.52 20.60
CA GLY A 14 0.98 -48.92 20.45
C GLY A 14 1.25 -48.00 21.64
N PRO A 15 2.51 -47.84 22.07
CA PRO A 15 2.84 -46.93 23.16
C PRO A 15 2.22 -45.57 22.87
N ILE A 16 1.41 -45.07 23.82
CA ILE A 16 0.83 -43.73 23.72
C ILE A 16 2.01 -42.77 23.56
N PRO A 17 2.04 -41.91 22.52
CA PRO A 17 3.12 -40.95 22.36
C PRO A 17 3.28 -40.15 23.65
N THR A 18 4.47 -40.20 24.25
CA THR A 18 4.76 -39.50 25.51
C THR A 18 4.64 -37.97 25.36
N VAL A 19 4.69 -37.48 24.12
CA VAL A 19 4.51 -36.06 23.76
C VAL A 19 3.40 -35.97 22.72
N ILE A 20 2.34 -35.25 23.06
CA ILE A 20 1.27 -34.90 22.13
C ILE A 20 1.73 -33.64 21.40
N PRO A 21 1.80 -33.62 20.04
CA PRO A 21 2.15 -32.41 19.31
C PRO A 21 1.22 -31.26 19.68
N GLU A 22 1.79 -30.06 19.88
CA GLU A 22 0.97 -28.89 20.16
C GLU A 22 0.02 -28.61 18.98
N PRO A 23 -1.23 -28.19 19.25
CA PRO A 23 -2.17 -27.87 18.20
C PRO A 23 -1.70 -26.65 17.40
N THR A 24 -2.17 -26.52 16.17
CA THR A 24 -1.85 -25.38 15.31
C THR A 24 -2.25 -24.05 15.98
N HIS A 25 -1.29 -23.14 16.12
CA HIS A 25 -1.48 -21.84 16.74
C HIS A 25 -1.87 -20.79 15.69
N TYR A 26 -3.11 -20.30 15.78
CA TYR A 26 -3.60 -19.24 14.89
C TYR A 26 -3.37 -17.85 15.49
N GLN A 27 -2.59 -17.03 14.79
CA GLN A 27 -2.46 -15.60 15.09
C GLN A 27 -3.47 -14.82 14.24
N THR A 28 -4.62 -14.48 14.84
CA THR A 28 -5.69 -13.73 14.18
C THR A 28 -5.81 -12.31 14.71
N ALA A 29 -6.57 -11.47 14.01
CA ALA A 29 -6.94 -10.17 14.52
C ALA A 29 -7.81 -10.32 15.77
N GLY A 30 -7.31 -9.80 16.90
CA GLY A 30 -8.11 -9.64 18.11
C GLY A 30 -9.19 -8.57 17.94
N HIS A 31 -10.08 -8.48 18.94
CA HIS A 31 -11.23 -7.57 18.93
C HIS A 31 -10.86 -6.10 18.65
N ASN A 32 -9.73 -5.62 19.21
CA ASN A 32 -9.24 -4.26 18.97
C ASN A 32 -8.79 -4.03 17.53
N GLY A 33 -8.18 -5.03 16.89
CA GLY A 33 -7.78 -4.95 15.49
C GLY A 33 -9.00 -4.85 14.55
N ILE A 34 -10.02 -5.67 14.80
CA ILE A 34 -11.27 -5.63 14.02
C ILE A 34 -11.98 -4.28 14.19
N ARG A 35 -12.05 -3.74 15.43
CA ARG A 35 -12.58 -2.39 15.67
C ARG A 35 -11.81 -1.32 14.91
N ALA A 36 -10.48 -1.41 14.88
CA ALA A 36 -9.65 -0.46 14.14
C ALA A 36 -9.93 -0.48 12.62
N LEU A 37 -10.17 -1.66 12.03
CA LEU A 37 -10.55 -1.77 10.62
C LEU A 37 -11.88 -1.04 10.33
N TRP A 38 -12.89 -1.24 11.18
CA TRP A 38 -14.19 -0.56 11.05
C TRP A 38 -14.07 0.95 11.24
N VAL A 39 -13.36 1.38 12.28
CA VAL A 39 -13.13 2.82 12.53
C VAL A 39 -12.46 3.47 11.33
N LEU A 40 -11.47 2.81 10.72
CA LEU A 40 -10.80 3.36 9.55
C LEU A 40 -11.67 3.36 8.29
N PHE A 41 -12.49 2.34 8.07
CA PHE A 41 -13.50 2.35 7.02
C PHE A 41 -14.36 3.62 7.10
N PHE A 42 -14.95 3.89 8.28
CA PHE A 42 -15.80 5.08 8.46
C PHE A 42 -15.02 6.39 8.30
N MET A 43 -13.78 6.47 8.81
CA MET A 43 -12.95 7.66 8.63
C MET A 43 -12.64 7.94 7.15
N MET A 44 -12.37 6.90 6.34
CA MET A 44 -12.13 7.05 4.91
C MET A 44 -13.40 7.44 4.14
N VAL A 45 -14.56 6.91 4.53
CA VAL A 45 -15.87 7.36 3.99
C VAL A 45 -16.11 8.84 4.30
N VAL A 46 -15.88 9.27 5.55
CA VAL A 46 -16.03 10.68 5.93
C VAL A 46 -15.04 11.56 5.16
N ALA A 47 -13.77 11.15 5.06
CA ALA A 47 -12.75 11.90 4.32
C ALA A 47 -13.13 12.05 2.84
N SER A 48 -13.55 10.96 2.17
CA SER A 48 -14.01 11.02 0.77
C SER A 48 -15.20 11.94 0.58
N ALA A 49 -16.19 11.91 1.47
CA ALA A 49 -17.34 12.82 1.43
C ALA A 49 -16.90 14.29 1.58
N VAL A 50 -16.01 14.58 2.54
CA VAL A 50 -15.45 15.92 2.74
C VAL A 50 -14.71 16.41 1.49
N PHE A 51 -13.83 15.59 0.90
CA PHE A 51 -13.08 15.98 -0.30
C PHE A 51 -13.98 16.18 -1.52
N ALA A 52 -14.98 15.32 -1.70
CA ALA A 52 -15.98 15.47 -2.75
C ALA A 52 -16.78 16.78 -2.60
N LEU A 53 -17.25 17.09 -1.40
CA LEU A 53 -17.99 18.32 -1.11
C LEU A 53 -17.12 19.57 -1.33
N LEU A 54 -15.87 19.54 -0.89
CA LEU A 54 -14.93 20.65 -1.13
C LEU A 54 -14.64 20.86 -2.62
N SER A 55 -14.73 19.80 -3.44
CA SER A 55 -14.50 19.88 -4.89
C SER A 55 -15.64 20.56 -5.66
N TRP A 56 -16.87 20.57 -5.12
CA TRP A 56 -18.09 20.95 -5.83
C TRP A 56 -18.05 22.39 -6.37
N ASN A 57 -17.38 23.28 -5.63
CA ASN A 57 -17.30 24.72 -5.93
C ASN A 57 -15.98 25.13 -6.62
N VAL A 58 -15.14 24.17 -7.02
CA VAL A 58 -13.84 24.44 -7.67
C VAL A 58 -14.00 24.34 -9.20
N ALA A 59 -13.26 25.09 -10.01
CA ALA A 59 -13.33 24.90 -11.48
C ALA A 59 -12.68 23.57 -11.90
N VAL A 60 -13.21 22.89 -12.94
CA VAL A 60 -12.76 21.55 -13.38
C VAL A 60 -11.23 21.46 -13.57
N GLN A 61 -10.63 22.47 -14.19
CA GLN A 61 -9.17 22.57 -14.41
C GLN A 61 -8.33 22.53 -13.11
N ARG A 62 -8.94 22.88 -11.97
CA ARG A 62 -8.28 22.92 -10.65
C ARG A 62 -8.70 21.77 -9.73
N ARG A 63 -9.59 20.88 -10.19
CA ARG A 63 -10.15 19.78 -9.37
C ARG A 63 -9.26 18.55 -9.28
N ILE A 64 -8.17 18.45 -10.04
CA ILE A 64 -7.38 17.21 -10.16
C ILE A 64 -6.94 16.66 -8.80
N PHE A 65 -6.38 17.47 -7.89
CA PHE A 65 -5.98 17.01 -6.56
C PHE A 65 -7.18 16.57 -5.71
N TYR A 66 -8.32 17.26 -5.80
CA TYR A 66 -9.53 16.83 -5.11
C TYR A 66 -9.99 15.47 -5.60
N PHE A 67 -9.98 15.25 -6.91
CA PHE A 67 -10.40 14.00 -7.52
C PHE A 67 -9.47 12.84 -7.13
N LEU A 68 -8.15 13.03 -7.24
CA LEU A 68 -7.14 12.02 -6.89
C LEU A 68 -7.20 11.64 -5.40
N THR A 69 -7.31 12.62 -4.51
CA THR A 69 -7.41 12.37 -3.07
C THR A 69 -8.77 11.73 -2.69
N THR A 70 -9.86 12.13 -3.34
CA THR A 70 -11.18 11.49 -3.14
C THR A 70 -11.15 10.03 -3.60
N LEU A 71 -10.59 9.76 -4.78
CA LEU A 71 -10.43 8.40 -5.29
C LEU A 71 -9.59 7.54 -4.34
N THR A 72 -8.49 8.10 -3.83
CA THR A 72 -7.62 7.44 -2.85
C THR A 72 -8.40 7.00 -1.61
N THR A 73 -9.19 7.91 -1.02
CA THR A 73 -9.99 7.60 0.18
C THR A 73 -11.15 6.65 -0.08
N ILE A 74 -11.78 6.69 -1.26
CA ILE A 74 -12.82 5.71 -1.65
C ILE A 74 -12.22 4.31 -1.77
N ILE A 75 -11.09 4.15 -2.47
CA ILE A 75 -10.43 2.85 -2.64
C ILE A 75 -10.03 2.27 -1.28
N SER A 76 -9.44 3.10 -0.42
CA SER A 76 -9.09 2.66 0.94
C SER A 76 -10.32 2.30 1.76
N ALA A 77 -11.42 3.05 1.67
CA ALA A 77 -12.67 2.67 2.34
C ALA A 77 -13.13 1.26 1.92
N LEU A 78 -13.15 0.97 0.61
CA LEU A 78 -13.54 -0.36 0.10
C LEU A 78 -12.60 -1.47 0.60
N ALA A 79 -11.29 -1.22 0.61
CA ALA A 79 -10.32 -2.18 1.12
C ALA A 79 -10.48 -2.44 2.62
N TYR A 80 -10.67 -1.39 3.43
CA TYR A 80 -10.92 -1.52 4.86
C TYR A 80 -12.24 -2.22 5.17
N PHE A 81 -13.28 -1.99 4.38
CA PHE A 81 -14.54 -2.73 4.47
C PHE A 81 -14.34 -4.23 4.17
N ALA A 82 -13.60 -4.57 3.11
CA ALA A 82 -13.31 -5.95 2.75
C ALA A 82 -12.48 -6.68 3.82
N MET A 83 -11.50 -5.98 4.42
CA MET A 83 -10.70 -6.51 5.53
C MET A 83 -11.53 -6.66 6.81
N ALA A 84 -12.35 -5.66 7.16
CA ALA A 84 -13.21 -5.70 8.34
C ALA A 84 -14.29 -6.80 8.27
N SER A 85 -14.80 -7.07 7.06
CA SER A 85 -15.76 -8.13 6.78
C SER A 85 -15.13 -9.53 6.72
N GLY A 86 -13.80 -9.63 6.79
CA GLY A 86 -13.07 -10.91 6.76
C GLY A 86 -12.89 -11.52 5.36
N HIS A 87 -13.34 -10.85 4.30
CA HIS A 87 -13.29 -11.39 2.92
C HIS A 87 -11.89 -11.37 2.29
N ALA A 88 -11.00 -10.51 2.80
CA ALA A 88 -9.71 -10.25 2.15
C ALA A 88 -8.50 -10.49 3.06
N SER A 89 -8.49 -11.67 3.69
CA SER A 89 -7.35 -12.19 4.46
C SER A 89 -7.05 -13.65 4.10
N THR A 90 -5.82 -14.07 4.34
CA THR A 90 -5.38 -15.47 4.19
C THR A 90 -4.49 -15.86 5.37
N PHE A 91 -4.28 -17.15 5.60
CA PHE A 91 -3.32 -17.63 6.59
C PHE A 91 -2.01 -18.01 5.93
N ASN A 92 -0.90 -17.43 6.39
CA ASN A 92 0.44 -17.89 6.07
C ASN A 92 0.92 -18.75 7.25
N CYS A 93 1.26 -20.01 7.01
CA CYS A 93 1.58 -20.99 8.05
C CYS A 93 3.05 -21.41 8.00
N VAL A 94 3.62 -21.64 9.18
CA VAL A 94 5.03 -22.01 9.36
C VAL A 94 5.13 -23.09 10.41
N SER A 95 5.88 -24.15 10.11
CA SER A 95 6.19 -25.18 11.08
C SER A 95 7.38 -24.74 11.94
N VAL A 96 7.15 -24.67 13.25
CA VAL A 96 8.14 -24.30 14.26
C VAL A 96 8.58 -25.58 14.97
N ARG A 97 9.90 -25.70 15.17
CA ARG A 97 10.50 -26.84 15.87
C ARG A 97 10.54 -26.55 17.36
N ASP A 98 9.92 -27.44 18.14
CA ASP A 98 9.96 -27.40 19.59
C ASP A 98 11.06 -28.30 20.11
N HIS A 99 12.14 -27.67 20.57
CA HIS A 99 13.27 -28.39 21.11
C HIS A 99 12.99 -28.87 22.53
N HIS A 100 13.16 -30.17 22.76
CA HIS A 100 12.97 -30.77 24.08
C HIS A 100 14.26 -31.39 24.61
N LYS A 101 14.55 -31.17 25.90
CA LYS A 101 15.83 -31.60 26.50
C LYS A 101 15.98 -33.12 26.64
N HIS A 102 14.88 -33.85 26.81
CA HIS A 102 14.89 -35.29 27.14
C HIS A 102 13.96 -36.14 26.26
N VAL A 103 13.34 -35.55 25.24
CA VAL A 103 12.45 -36.23 24.29
C VAL A 103 12.76 -35.74 22.87
N PRO A 104 12.44 -36.51 21.82
CA PRO A 104 12.62 -36.06 20.44
C PRO A 104 11.86 -34.76 20.18
N ASP A 105 12.43 -33.91 19.32
CA ASP A 105 11.80 -32.64 18.97
C ASP A 105 10.47 -32.87 18.28
N THR A 106 9.50 -32.03 18.63
CA THR A 106 8.19 -31.99 17.98
C THR A 106 8.09 -30.75 17.10
N PHE A 107 7.03 -30.71 16.31
CA PHE A 107 6.74 -29.59 15.44
C PHE A 107 5.30 -29.17 15.65
N HIS A 108 5.07 -27.86 15.71
CA HIS A 108 3.74 -27.28 15.67
C HIS A 108 3.68 -26.22 14.58
N ASP A 109 2.50 -26.06 13.99
CA ASP A 109 2.29 -25.05 12.97
C ASP A 109 1.78 -23.75 13.60
N VAL A 110 2.36 -22.63 13.18
CA VAL A 110 1.89 -21.29 13.50
C VAL A 110 1.34 -20.65 12.25
N CYS A 111 0.04 -20.37 12.23
CA CYS A 111 -0.66 -19.75 11.11
C CYS A 111 -0.99 -18.29 11.41
N ARG A 112 -0.35 -17.36 10.70
CA ARG A 112 -0.58 -15.93 10.84
C ARG A 112 -1.57 -15.42 9.79
N GLN A 113 -2.59 -14.70 10.25
CA GLN A 113 -3.53 -14.01 9.37
C GLN A 113 -2.84 -12.82 8.68
N VAL A 114 -2.83 -12.84 7.35
CA VAL A 114 -2.28 -11.80 6.48
C VAL A 114 -3.41 -11.12 5.73
N TYR A 115 -3.52 -9.81 5.88
CA TYR A 115 -4.52 -8.98 5.21
C TYR A 115 -4.01 -8.52 3.84
N TRP A 116 -4.17 -9.37 2.83
CA TRP A 116 -3.63 -9.12 1.50
C TRP A 116 -4.32 -7.94 0.77
N ALA A 117 -5.58 -7.63 1.09
CA ALA A 117 -6.28 -6.47 0.52
C ALA A 117 -5.56 -5.14 0.78
N ARG A 118 -4.77 -5.06 1.86
CA ARG A 118 -3.96 -3.88 2.16
C ARG A 118 -2.95 -3.57 1.05
N PHE A 119 -2.34 -4.60 0.47
CA PHE A 119 -1.40 -4.42 -0.63
C PHE A 119 -2.12 -4.04 -1.92
N VAL A 120 -3.36 -4.49 -2.13
CA VAL A 120 -4.19 -4.08 -3.26
C VAL A 120 -4.59 -2.61 -3.14
N ASP A 121 -5.01 -2.17 -1.95
CA ASP A 121 -5.25 -0.76 -1.64
C ASP A 121 -4.01 0.07 -1.95
N TRP A 122 -2.85 -0.31 -1.40
CA TRP A 122 -1.62 0.42 -1.62
C TRP A 122 -1.19 0.41 -3.09
N ALA A 123 -1.27 -0.73 -3.79
CA ALA A 123 -0.92 -0.82 -5.20
C ALA A 123 -1.71 0.14 -6.12
N ILE A 124 -2.86 0.65 -5.67
CA ILE A 124 -3.64 1.64 -6.41
C ILE A 124 -3.47 3.05 -5.81
N THR A 125 -3.53 3.18 -4.48
CA THR A 125 -3.50 4.48 -3.79
C THR A 125 -2.13 5.11 -3.71
N THR A 126 -1.05 4.34 -3.54
CA THR A 126 0.30 4.92 -3.45
C THR A 126 0.81 5.45 -4.80
N PRO A 127 0.52 4.84 -5.97
CA PRO A 127 0.81 5.48 -7.26
C PRO A 127 0.00 6.75 -7.50
N ILE A 128 -1.24 6.84 -6.99
CA ILE A 128 -2.02 8.08 -7.05
C ILE A 128 -1.34 9.18 -6.21
N LEU A 129 -0.87 8.86 -5.01
CA LEU A 129 -0.10 9.79 -4.18
C LEU A 129 1.23 10.22 -4.85
N VAL A 130 1.92 9.29 -5.51
CA VAL A 130 3.11 9.61 -6.33
C VAL A 130 2.74 10.61 -7.42
N LEU A 131 1.64 10.36 -8.14
CA LEU A 131 1.14 11.26 -9.18
C LEU A 131 0.83 12.65 -8.62
N GLU A 132 0.15 12.75 -7.47
CA GLU A 132 -0.13 14.02 -6.81
C GLU A 132 1.14 14.82 -6.49
N LEU A 133 2.17 14.17 -5.92
CA LEU A 133 3.45 14.80 -5.61
C LEU A 133 4.21 15.25 -6.88
N CYS A 134 4.20 14.41 -7.93
CA CYS A 134 4.82 14.74 -9.21
C CYS A 134 4.12 15.92 -9.91
N LEU A 135 2.79 15.94 -9.92
CA LEU A 135 1.99 17.05 -10.46
C LEU A 135 2.23 18.35 -9.69
N LEU A 136 2.31 18.27 -8.36
CA LEU A 136 2.63 19.42 -7.51
C LEU A 136 4.02 20.00 -7.85
N ALA A 137 5.03 19.13 -7.96
CA ALA A 137 6.38 19.53 -8.30
C ALA A 137 6.55 19.99 -9.76
N GLY A 138 5.69 19.52 -10.68
CA GLY A 138 5.85 19.72 -12.13
C GLY A 138 6.88 18.78 -12.74
N VAL A 139 6.97 17.53 -12.24
CA VAL A 139 7.79 16.48 -12.85
C VAL A 139 7.20 16.10 -14.21
N ASP A 140 8.04 15.80 -15.19
CA ASP A 140 7.59 15.37 -16.51
C ASP A 140 6.86 14.01 -16.47
N GLY A 141 6.09 13.74 -17.52
CA GLY A 141 5.27 12.53 -17.61
C GLY A 141 6.09 11.24 -17.59
N ALA A 142 7.28 11.22 -18.19
CA ALA A 142 8.09 10.00 -18.27
C ALA A 142 8.60 9.60 -16.88
N HIS A 143 9.19 10.55 -16.13
CA HIS A 143 9.60 10.30 -14.75
C HIS A 143 8.43 10.03 -13.81
N THR A 144 7.28 10.67 -14.04
CA THR A 144 6.05 10.40 -13.27
C THR A 144 5.56 8.97 -13.47
N VAL A 145 5.45 8.50 -14.72
CA VAL A 145 5.03 7.13 -15.04
C VAL A 145 6.01 6.11 -14.49
N MET A 146 7.32 6.33 -14.64
CA MET A 146 8.34 5.45 -14.08
C MET A 146 8.25 5.34 -12.56
N ALA A 147 8.03 6.46 -11.86
CA ALA A 147 7.82 6.46 -10.41
C ALA A 147 6.57 5.67 -10.01
N MET A 148 5.46 5.86 -10.72
CA MET A 148 4.20 5.14 -10.45
C MET A 148 4.35 3.64 -10.69
N VAL A 149 4.95 3.21 -11.80
CA VAL A 149 5.16 1.80 -12.12
C VAL A 149 6.10 1.14 -11.10
N ALA A 150 7.19 1.80 -10.74
CA ALA A 150 8.07 1.30 -9.67
C ALA A 150 7.34 1.17 -8.33
N ASN A 151 6.44 2.11 -8.03
CA ASN A 151 5.62 2.06 -6.82
C ASN A 151 4.62 0.88 -6.84
N VAL A 152 4.01 0.57 -7.98
CA VAL A 152 3.18 -0.64 -8.15
C VAL A 152 4.01 -1.91 -7.95
N ILE A 153 5.20 -1.98 -8.57
CA ILE A 153 6.12 -3.12 -8.42
C ILE A 153 6.49 -3.31 -6.95
N MET A 154 6.78 -2.22 -6.23
CA MET A 154 7.05 -2.25 -4.79
C MET A 154 5.90 -2.93 -4.02
N MET A 155 4.65 -2.59 -4.32
CA MET A 155 3.48 -3.14 -3.61
C MET A 155 3.21 -4.60 -3.96
N LEU A 156 3.30 -4.97 -5.23
CA LEU A 156 3.09 -6.36 -5.66
C LEU A 156 4.16 -7.30 -5.11
N THR A 157 5.43 -6.88 -5.16
CA THR A 157 6.53 -7.69 -4.60
C THR A 157 6.47 -7.74 -3.07
N GLY A 158 6.03 -6.67 -2.40
CA GLY A 158 5.72 -6.69 -0.97
C GLY A 158 4.59 -7.66 -0.60
N LEU A 159 3.55 -7.75 -1.43
CA LEU A 159 2.48 -8.74 -1.28
C LEU A 159 3.01 -10.17 -1.40
N PHE A 160 3.80 -10.45 -2.44
CA PHE A 160 4.41 -11.77 -2.64
C PHE A 160 5.33 -12.17 -1.49
N ALA A 161 6.05 -11.21 -0.92
CA ALA A 161 6.84 -11.43 0.29
C ALA A 161 5.96 -11.71 1.53
N ALA A 162 4.77 -11.10 1.63
CA ALA A 162 3.88 -11.27 2.78
C ALA A 162 3.17 -12.63 2.79
N ILE A 163 2.74 -13.11 1.61
CA ILE A 163 2.05 -14.40 1.46
C ILE A 163 2.99 -15.56 1.12
N GLY A 164 4.24 -15.28 0.76
CA GLY A 164 5.24 -16.29 0.44
C GLY A 164 5.56 -17.21 1.63
N HIS A 165 5.94 -18.45 1.31
CA HIS A 165 6.34 -19.45 2.31
C HIS A 165 7.48 -18.93 3.19
N ALA A 166 7.34 -19.06 4.52
CA ALA A 166 8.39 -18.62 5.42
C ALA A 166 9.64 -19.52 5.34
N HIS A 167 10.74 -19.01 5.88
CA HIS A 167 12.06 -19.65 5.85
C HIS A 167 12.58 -19.97 4.43
N THR A 168 12.06 -19.29 3.40
CA THR A 168 12.56 -19.39 2.03
C THR A 168 13.40 -18.18 1.64
N ALA A 169 14.41 -18.39 0.80
CA ALA A 169 15.19 -17.29 0.21
C ALA A 169 14.31 -16.41 -0.69
N GLN A 170 13.29 -17.01 -1.33
CA GLN A 170 12.35 -16.35 -2.22
C GLN A 170 11.54 -15.26 -1.50
N LYS A 171 11.05 -15.53 -0.28
CA LYS A 171 10.35 -14.51 0.55
C LYS A 171 11.19 -13.24 0.73
N TRP A 172 12.47 -13.41 1.08
CA TRP A 172 13.38 -12.29 1.29
C TRP A 172 13.86 -11.66 -0.03
N GLY A 173 13.95 -12.43 -1.11
CA GLY A 173 14.18 -11.93 -2.46
C GLY A 173 13.07 -10.98 -2.90
N TRP A 174 11.79 -11.36 -2.71
CA TRP A 174 10.65 -10.48 -2.98
C TRP A 174 10.69 -9.18 -2.17
N TYR A 175 11.05 -9.28 -0.88
CA TYR A 175 11.19 -8.10 -0.03
C TYR A 175 12.35 -7.18 -0.49
N ALA A 176 13.48 -7.75 -0.89
CA ALA A 176 14.61 -6.98 -1.43
C ALA A 176 14.23 -6.25 -2.72
N ILE A 177 13.51 -6.91 -3.64
CA ILE A 177 13.00 -6.28 -4.87
C ILE A 177 12.05 -5.13 -4.51
N SER A 178 11.16 -5.31 -3.52
CA SER A 178 10.27 -4.26 -3.02
C SER A 178 11.05 -3.06 -2.50
N CYS A 179 12.13 -3.28 -1.74
CA CYS A 179 13.01 -2.22 -1.23
C CYS A 179 13.77 -1.48 -2.36
N ILE A 180 14.21 -2.18 -3.41
CA ILE A 180 14.85 -1.55 -4.57
C ILE A 180 13.85 -0.68 -5.33
N ALA A 181 12.64 -1.19 -5.56
CA ALA A 181 11.56 -0.45 -6.21
C ALA A 181 11.12 0.78 -5.39
N TYR A 182 11.15 0.68 -4.06
CA TYR A 182 10.98 1.81 -3.14
C TYR A 182 12.02 2.90 -3.38
N LEU A 183 13.31 2.55 -3.36
CA LEU A 183 14.41 3.50 -3.59
C LEU A 183 14.31 4.16 -4.98
N PHE A 184 13.94 3.39 -6.00
CA PHE A 184 13.74 3.90 -7.36
C PHE A 184 12.57 4.90 -7.43
N THR A 185 11.46 4.62 -6.74
CA THR A 185 10.32 5.55 -6.60
C THR A 185 10.75 6.85 -5.93
N ILE A 186 11.46 6.76 -4.80
CA ILE A 186 11.94 7.94 -4.05
C ILE A 186 12.92 8.75 -4.88
N TRP A 187 13.80 8.10 -5.64
CA TRP A 187 14.77 8.78 -6.48
C TRP A 187 14.07 9.67 -7.52
N HIS A 188 13.05 9.14 -8.20
CA HIS A 188 12.24 9.94 -9.12
C HIS A 188 11.52 11.09 -8.42
N VAL A 189 10.77 10.80 -7.36
CA VAL A 189 9.98 11.83 -6.66
C VAL A 189 10.89 12.91 -6.05
N SER A 190 11.95 12.51 -5.35
CA SER A 190 12.79 13.44 -4.58
C SER A 190 13.72 14.25 -5.47
N ILE A 191 14.48 13.61 -6.38
CA ILE A 191 15.50 14.32 -7.16
C ILE A 191 14.84 15.14 -8.27
N HIS A 192 13.99 14.50 -9.09
CA HIS A 192 13.32 15.19 -10.18
C HIS A 192 12.26 16.16 -9.64
N GLY A 193 11.52 15.79 -8.59
CA GLY A 193 10.57 16.70 -7.95
C GLY A 193 11.22 17.90 -7.29
N ALA A 194 12.37 17.75 -6.63
CA ALA A 194 13.09 18.90 -6.07
C ALA A 194 13.62 19.83 -7.17
N ARG A 195 14.12 19.28 -8.29
CA ARG A 195 14.59 20.09 -9.43
C ARG A 195 13.42 20.83 -10.10
N ALA A 196 12.33 20.13 -10.40
CA ALA A 196 11.15 20.69 -11.05
C ALA A 196 10.46 21.75 -10.19
N SER A 197 10.26 21.45 -8.90
CA SER A 197 9.57 22.37 -7.98
C SER A 197 10.36 23.68 -7.75
N ARG A 198 11.70 23.63 -7.77
CA ARG A 198 12.54 24.85 -7.72
C ARG A 198 12.37 25.73 -8.94
N ALA A 199 12.23 25.15 -10.13
CA ALA A 199 11.99 25.89 -11.36
C ALA A 199 10.63 26.61 -11.36
N ARG A 200 9.64 26.10 -10.63
CA ARG A 200 8.31 26.71 -10.45
C ARG A 200 8.25 27.80 -9.37
N GLY A 201 9.35 28.03 -8.64
CA GLY A 201 9.45 29.07 -7.63
C GLY A 201 9.49 28.57 -6.18
N THR A 202 9.85 29.47 -5.28
CA THR A 202 10.18 29.14 -3.88
C THR A 202 8.99 28.63 -3.08
N LYS A 203 7.76 29.11 -3.35
CA LYS A 203 6.54 28.66 -2.68
C LYS A 203 6.21 27.20 -2.99
N VAL A 204 6.20 26.85 -4.28
CA VAL A 204 5.96 25.47 -4.74
C VAL A 204 7.05 24.54 -4.22
N SER A 205 8.32 24.95 -4.28
CA SER A 205 9.44 24.15 -3.77
C SER A 205 9.33 23.85 -2.27
N ARG A 206 8.95 24.83 -1.44
CA ARG A 206 8.77 24.61 0.01
C ARG A 206 7.60 23.69 0.31
N LEU A 207 6.47 23.89 -0.38
CA LEU A 207 5.27 23.08 -0.20
C LEU A 207 5.54 21.62 -0.59
N PHE A 208 6.12 21.42 -1.79
CA PHE A 208 6.54 20.10 -2.25
C PHE A 208 7.52 19.46 -1.27
N GLY A 209 8.57 20.17 -0.85
CA GLY A 209 9.56 19.64 0.09
C GLY A 209 8.93 19.19 1.41
N SER A 210 7.95 19.93 1.92
CA SER A 210 7.24 19.59 3.17
C SER A 210 6.37 18.33 3.01
N LEU A 211 5.55 18.28 1.95
CA LEU A 211 4.68 17.14 1.67
C LEU A 211 5.46 15.87 1.32
N ALA A 212 6.50 15.99 0.48
CA ALA A 212 7.34 14.86 0.09
C ALA A 212 8.13 14.30 1.27
N THR A 213 8.66 15.16 2.15
CA THR A 213 9.36 14.72 3.37
C THR A 213 8.39 14.00 4.32
N PHE A 214 7.20 14.55 4.51
CA PHE A 214 6.17 13.92 5.33
C PHE A 214 5.78 12.53 4.79
N ALA A 215 5.54 12.42 3.47
CA ALA A 215 5.27 11.14 2.81
C ALA A 215 6.42 10.14 2.97
N LEU A 216 7.66 10.58 2.77
CA LEU A 216 8.87 9.74 2.86
C LEU A 216 9.07 9.18 4.27
N ILE A 217 8.84 9.99 5.31
CA ILE A 217 8.91 9.54 6.71
C ILE A 217 7.88 8.45 6.94
N LEU A 218 6.62 8.68 6.53
CA LEU A 218 5.57 7.68 6.68
C LEU A 218 5.92 6.38 5.94
N TRP A 219 6.31 6.46 4.67
CA TRP A 219 6.67 5.29 3.85
C TRP A 219 7.82 4.49 4.45
N THR A 220 8.83 5.16 5.01
CA THR A 220 9.92 4.48 5.72
C THR A 220 9.39 3.72 6.94
N ILE A 221 8.44 4.28 7.68
CA ILE A 221 7.78 3.58 8.79
C ILE A 221 7.01 2.36 8.28
N TYR A 222 6.29 2.43 7.14
CA TYR A 222 5.62 1.25 6.55
C TYR A 222 6.60 0.11 6.28
N VAL A 223 7.76 0.40 5.68
CA VAL A 223 8.80 -0.60 5.38
C VAL A 223 9.34 -1.25 6.66
N VAL A 224 9.63 -0.44 7.68
CA VAL A 224 10.12 -0.93 8.99
C VAL A 224 9.07 -1.80 9.68
N VAL A 225 7.80 -1.35 9.71
CA VAL A 225 6.69 -2.11 10.30
C VAL A 225 6.51 -3.42 9.56
N TRP A 226 6.61 -3.44 8.23
CA TRP A 226 6.53 -4.68 7.46
C TRP A 226 7.65 -5.65 7.85
N GLY A 227 8.91 -5.17 7.93
CA GLY A 227 10.04 -6.00 8.32
C GLY A 227 9.88 -6.62 9.72
N ALA A 228 9.36 -5.85 10.68
CA ALA A 228 9.12 -6.31 12.04
C ALA A 228 7.89 -7.23 12.18
N ALA A 229 6.77 -6.87 11.53
CA ALA A 229 5.47 -7.54 11.67
C ALA A 229 5.29 -8.68 10.66
N GLY A 230 5.28 -8.37 9.35
CA GLY A 230 5.03 -9.36 8.28
C GLY A 230 6.25 -10.25 7.97
N GLY A 231 7.45 -9.66 8.02
CA GLY A 231 8.70 -10.35 7.79
C GLY A 231 9.07 -11.29 8.93
N ALA A 232 9.23 -10.72 10.13
CA ALA A 232 9.77 -11.41 11.31
C ALA A 232 8.72 -11.91 12.32
N TRP A 233 7.42 -11.65 12.10
CA TRP A 233 6.31 -12.11 12.96
C TRP A 233 6.43 -11.69 14.43
N ARG A 234 7.11 -10.57 14.72
CA ARG A 234 7.34 -10.11 16.10
C ARG A 234 6.20 -9.27 16.68
N VAL A 235 5.25 -8.86 15.85
CA VAL A 235 4.14 -7.97 16.22
C VAL A 235 2.83 -8.74 16.15
N LYS A 236 1.94 -8.60 17.15
CA LYS A 236 0.60 -9.20 17.11
C LYS A 236 -0.20 -8.65 15.94
N VAL A 237 -1.02 -9.49 15.28
CA VAL A 237 -1.82 -9.09 14.10
C VAL A 237 -2.71 -7.87 14.39
N GLY A 238 -3.38 -7.84 15.54
CA GLY A 238 -4.19 -6.67 15.93
C GLY A 238 -3.39 -5.36 16.08
N THR A 239 -2.16 -5.44 16.61
CA THR A 239 -1.27 -4.28 16.74
C THR A 239 -0.77 -3.81 15.38
N GLU A 240 -0.41 -4.75 14.50
CA GLU A 240 -0.04 -4.44 13.11
C GLU A 240 -1.15 -3.68 12.38
N ILE A 241 -2.40 -4.15 12.51
CA ILE A 241 -3.57 -3.48 11.93
C ILE A 241 -3.70 -2.04 12.44
N ILE A 242 -3.59 -1.81 13.74
CA ILE A 242 -3.72 -0.47 14.34
C ILE A 242 -2.62 0.46 13.82
N ILE A 243 -1.37 -0.03 13.75
CA ILE A 243 -0.25 0.77 13.24
C ILE A 243 -0.51 1.19 11.79
N TYR A 244 -0.84 0.25 10.91
CA TYR A 244 -1.15 0.59 9.52
C TYR A 244 -2.38 1.49 9.39
N ALA A 245 -3.38 1.30 10.24
CA ALA A 245 -4.56 2.15 10.23
C ALA A 245 -4.21 3.61 10.54
N VAL A 246 -3.38 3.86 11.56
CA VAL A 246 -2.91 5.22 11.90
C VAL A 246 -2.08 5.80 10.75
N LEU A 247 -1.15 5.01 10.20
CA LEU A 247 -0.33 5.47 9.08
C LEU A 247 -1.18 5.81 7.85
N ASP A 248 -2.25 5.07 7.57
CA ASP A 248 -3.11 5.30 6.42
C ASP A 248 -3.95 6.56 6.59
N VAL A 249 -4.44 6.86 7.80
CA VAL A 249 -5.09 8.16 8.10
C VAL A 249 -4.14 9.31 7.80
N LEU A 250 -2.89 9.22 8.26
CA LEU A 250 -1.89 10.26 8.05
C LEU A 250 -1.55 10.41 6.56
N ALA A 251 -1.32 9.30 5.86
CA ALA A 251 -0.86 9.29 4.47
C ALA A 251 -1.96 9.65 3.46
N LYS A 252 -3.24 9.42 3.79
CA LYS A 252 -4.36 9.59 2.85
C LYS A 252 -5.26 10.76 3.23
N ALA A 253 -5.80 10.75 4.44
CA ALA A 253 -6.73 11.80 4.87
C ALA A 253 -5.99 13.10 5.22
N ILE A 254 -4.98 13.04 6.09
CA ILE A 254 -4.27 14.25 6.54
C ILE A 254 -3.42 14.86 5.43
N LEU A 255 -2.61 14.04 4.74
CA LEU A 255 -1.81 14.50 3.60
C LEU A 255 -2.70 15.05 2.48
N GLY A 256 -3.78 14.35 2.14
CA GLY A 256 -4.74 14.79 1.13
C GLY A 256 -5.40 16.13 1.45
N LEU A 257 -5.87 16.30 2.68
CA LEU A 257 -6.42 17.58 3.16
C LEU A 257 -5.36 18.69 3.10
N TRP A 258 -4.13 18.42 3.52
CA TRP A 258 -3.04 19.39 3.45
C TRP A 258 -2.71 19.79 2.01
N LEU A 259 -2.64 18.84 1.09
CA LEU A 259 -2.42 19.09 -0.33
C LEU A 259 -3.52 19.96 -0.93
N ILE A 260 -4.79 19.58 -0.72
CA ILE A 260 -5.96 20.29 -1.24
C ILE A 260 -6.03 21.73 -0.72
N THR A 261 -5.84 21.92 0.58
CA THR A 261 -5.89 23.25 1.21
C THR A 261 -4.76 24.14 0.73
N ALA A 262 -3.54 23.60 0.63
CA ALA A 262 -2.39 24.32 0.10
C ALA A 262 -2.56 24.67 -1.39
N ALA A 263 -3.15 23.76 -2.19
CA ALA A 263 -3.41 23.99 -3.60
C ALA A 263 -4.51 25.04 -3.84
N ARG A 264 -5.49 25.13 -2.93
CA ARG A 264 -6.51 26.18 -2.97
C ARG A 264 -5.94 27.57 -2.70
N GLN A 265 -4.95 27.67 -1.80
CA GLN A 265 -4.32 28.93 -1.43
C GLN A 265 -3.32 29.43 -2.47
N ASN A 266 -2.66 28.51 -3.20
CA ASN A 266 -1.57 28.84 -4.12
C ASN A 266 -1.98 28.54 -5.56
N ARG A 267 -2.38 29.56 -6.34
CA ARG A 267 -2.78 29.35 -7.75
C ARG A 267 -1.67 28.73 -8.61
N GLU A 268 -0.41 29.03 -8.28
CA GLU A 268 0.81 28.52 -8.93
C GLU A 268 1.00 27.00 -8.80
N THR A 269 0.31 26.33 -7.87
CA THR A 269 0.39 24.86 -7.73
C THR A 269 -0.58 24.12 -8.65
N THR A 270 -1.45 24.84 -9.37
CA THR A 270 -2.32 24.21 -10.36
C THR A 270 -1.42 23.62 -11.46
N PRO A 271 -1.47 22.32 -11.74
CA PRO A 271 -0.71 21.76 -12.84
C PRO A 271 -1.27 22.28 -14.16
N GLU A 272 -0.40 22.79 -15.04
CA GLU A 272 -0.77 23.14 -16.41
C GLU A 272 -0.83 21.85 -17.22
N VAL A 273 -1.97 21.17 -17.14
CA VAL A 273 -2.20 19.90 -17.85
C VAL A 273 -2.55 20.12 -19.35
N GLY A 274 -2.18 21.29 -19.88
CA GLY A 274 -2.70 21.87 -21.12
C GLY A 274 -2.15 21.20 -22.38
N GLY A 275 -3.04 20.51 -23.09
CA GLY A 275 -2.77 19.85 -24.37
C GLY A 275 -3.60 18.57 -24.45
N TYR A 276 -2.98 17.44 -24.10
CA TYR A 276 -3.60 16.11 -24.18
C TYR A 276 -4.87 15.95 -23.30
N TRP A 277 -4.85 16.49 -22.08
CA TRP A 277 -5.95 16.33 -21.12
C TRP A 277 -7.08 17.35 -21.31
N ALA A 278 -6.78 18.48 -21.98
CA ALA A 278 -7.74 19.55 -22.24
C ALA A 278 -8.48 19.36 -23.58
N HIS A 279 -7.82 18.77 -24.58
CA HIS A 279 -8.33 18.66 -25.96
C HIS A 279 -8.38 17.24 -26.51
N GLY A 280 -7.96 16.22 -25.73
CA GLY A 280 -7.83 14.84 -26.22
C GLY A 280 -6.72 14.69 -27.25
N ALA A 281 -6.70 13.56 -27.97
CA ALA A 281 -5.87 13.39 -29.17
C ALA A 281 -6.44 14.19 -30.35
N GLY A 282 -6.51 15.52 -30.20
CA GLY A 282 -6.91 16.43 -31.26
C GLY A 282 -5.74 16.73 -32.19
N THR A 283 -5.98 16.67 -33.49
CA THR A 283 -5.05 17.02 -34.59
C THR A 283 -4.72 18.53 -34.66
N GLU A 284 -4.62 19.23 -33.54
CA GLU A 284 -4.32 20.68 -33.48
C GLU A 284 -2.84 20.94 -33.16
N GLY A 285 -1.96 20.17 -33.81
CA GLY A 285 -0.52 20.41 -33.87
C GLY A 285 0.02 20.48 -35.30
N ALA A 286 -0.87 20.61 -36.29
CA ALA A 286 -0.52 20.66 -37.71
C ALA A 286 -1.18 21.85 -38.42
N ILE A 287 -1.12 23.05 -37.83
CA ILE A 287 -1.18 24.26 -38.66
C ILE A 287 0.27 24.54 -39.09
N ARG A 288 0.61 24.05 -40.28
CA ARG A 288 1.73 24.61 -41.05
C ARG A 288 1.32 26.03 -41.45
N ILE A 289 1.90 27.02 -40.79
CA ILE A 289 2.02 28.35 -41.40
C ILE A 289 3.14 28.19 -42.44
N GLY A 290 2.74 27.98 -43.68
CA GLY A 290 3.62 28.03 -44.84
C GLY A 290 3.07 29.09 -45.78
N ASP A 291 3.72 30.25 -45.74
CA ASP A 291 3.88 31.28 -46.76
C ASP A 291 2.86 31.32 -47.92
N ASP A 292 1.83 32.16 -47.78
CA ASP A 292 1.08 32.72 -48.92
C ASP A 292 1.46 34.20 -49.10
N GLU A 293 2.70 34.49 -49.49
CA GLU A 293 3.05 35.77 -50.14
C GLU A 293 4.15 35.54 -51.18
N GLU A 294 3.77 35.05 -52.36
CA GLU A 294 4.38 35.43 -53.64
C GLU A 294 3.53 34.85 -54.80
N GLY A 295 2.72 35.70 -55.45
CA GLY A 295 2.14 35.38 -56.75
C GLY A 295 0.77 35.97 -57.07
N ALA A 296 0.73 37.26 -57.43
CA ALA A 296 0.00 37.87 -58.55
C ALA A 296 -0.16 39.39 -58.36
#